data_AF-A0A6M0G2K6-F1
#
_entry.id   AF-A0A6M0G2K6-F1
#
_cell.length_a   1.000
_cell.length_b   1.000
_cell.length_c   1.000
_cell.angle_alpha   90.00
_cell.angle_beta   90.00
_cell.angle_gamma   90.00
#
_symmetry.space_group_name_H-M   'P 1'
#
loop_
_entity.id
_entity.type
_entity.pdbx_description
1 polymer ?
#
loop_
_entity_poly.entity_id
_entity_poly.type
_entity_poly.pdbx_seq_one_letter_code
_entity_poly.pdbx_strand_id
1 'polypeptide(L)'
;METSLRAELEAQRAELQTKLAQQESQRAELESQRAQQESQRAELEAQRAQQEAKARRDAIPRLLGLGLSVEQVAQALNLSVEEVNQSY
;
A
#
# COMPACT_ATOMS: atom_id res chain seq x y z
N MET A 1 -34.44 22.34 -44.26
CA MET A 1 -33.45 23.08 -43.45
C MET A 1 -33.52 22.68 -41.98
N GLU A 2 -34.68 22.71 -41.32
CA GLU A 2 -34.82 22.32 -39.90
C GLU A 2 -34.38 20.88 -39.58
N THR A 3 -34.63 19.93 -40.48
CA THR A 3 -34.21 18.53 -40.31
C THR A 3 -32.69 18.36 -40.33
N SER A 4 -31.98 19.11 -41.17
CA SER A 4 -30.52 19.12 -41.25
C SER A 4 -29.87 19.71 -39.99
N LEU A 5 -30.44 20.80 -39.47
CA LEU A 5 -29.96 21.44 -38.24
C LEU A 5 -30.13 20.51 -37.01
N ARG A 6 -31.26 19.78 -36.96
CA ARG A 6 -31.53 18.81 -35.89
C ARG A 6 -30.57 17.61 -35.94
N ALA A 7 -30.27 17.10 -37.14
CA ALA A 7 -29.31 16.01 -37.33
C ALA A 7 -27.90 16.42 -36.90
N GLU A 8 -27.47 17.65 -37.22
CA GLU A 8 -26.16 18.17 -36.83
C GLU A 8 -26.03 18.37 -35.30
N LEU A 9 -27.09 18.85 -34.64
CA LEU A 9 -27.14 18.97 -33.18
C LEU A 9 -27.09 17.59 -32.50
N GLU A 10 -27.75 16.59 -33.07
CA GLU A 10 -27.75 15.22 -32.54
C GLU A 10 -26.37 14.56 -32.68
N ALA A 11 -25.71 14.75 -33.83
CA ALA A 11 -24.33 14.32 -34.04
C ALA A 11 -23.37 14.95 -33.02
N GLN A 12 -23.43 16.27 -32.82
CA GLN A 12 -22.61 16.96 -31.81
C GLN A 12 -22.85 16.42 -30.39
N ARG A 13 -24.11 16.11 -30.03
CA ARG A 13 -24.43 15.53 -28.73
C ARG A 13 -23.85 14.13 -28.57
N ALA A 14 -23.94 13.29 -29.60
CA ALA A 14 -23.36 11.96 -29.60
C ALA A 14 -21.82 12.00 -29.48
N GLU A 15 -21.16 12.94 -30.15
CA GLU A 15 -19.72 13.17 -30.03
C GLU A 15 -19.32 13.61 -28.61
N LEU A 16 -20.07 14.55 -28.02
CA LEU A 16 -19.83 14.99 -26.64
C LEU A 16 -20.02 13.85 -25.63
N GLN A 17 -21.08 13.05 -25.78
CA GLN A 17 -21.30 11.88 -24.93
C GLN A 17 -20.17 10.86 -25.05
N THR A 18 -19.70 10.58 -26.26
CA THR A 18 -18.57 9.69 -26.49
C THR A 18 -17.30 10.22 -25.82
N LYS A 19 -17.04 11.53 -25.93
CA LYS A 19 -15.88 12.17 -25.30
C LYS A 19 -15.94 12.11 -23.77
N LEU A 20 -17.12 12.29 -23.18
CA LEU A 20 -17.31 12.17 -21.73
C LEU A 20 -17.08 10.72 -21.27
N ALA A 21 -17.63 9.74 -21.97
CA ALA A 21 -17.43 8.32 -21.65
C ALA A 21 -15.95 7.92 -21.73
N GLN A 22 -15.22 8.40 -22.74
CA GLN A 22 -13.77 8.19 -22.85
C GLN A 22 -13.01 8.83 -21.68
N GLN A 23 -13.38 10.05 -21.28
CA GLN A 23 -12.75 10.72 -20.15
C GLN A 23 -13.01 9.97 -18.83
N GLU A 24 -14.23 9.49 -18.62
CA GLU A 24 -14.59 8.72 -17.44
C GLU A 24 -13.80 7.40 -17.38
N SER A 25 -13.70 6.69 -18.51
CA SER A 25 -12.88 5.49 -18.62
C SER A 25 -11.41 5.75 -18.30
N GLN A 26 -10.84 6.86 -18.79
CA GLN A 26 -9.45 7.23 -18.48
C GLN A 26 -9.27 7.53 -16.99
N ARG A 27 -10.24 8.21 -16.35
CA ARG A 27 -10.19 8.48 -14.91
C ARG A 27 -10.24 7.19 -14.10
N ALA A 28 -11.14 6.27 -14.45
CA ALA A 28 -11.24 4.96 -13.79
C ALA A 28 -9.94 4.15 -13.91
N GLU A 29 -9.28 4.18 -15.07
CA GLU A 29 -8.00 3.51 -15.27
C GLU A 29 -6.88 4.13 -14.43
N LEU A 30 -6.82 5.46 -14.33
CA LEU A 30 -5.86 6.16 -13.48
C LEU A 30 -6.09 5.87 -11.99
N GLU A 31 -7.35 5.82 -11.55
CA GLU A 31 -7.69 5.47 -10.17
C GLU A 31 -7.29 4.04 -9.84
N SER A 32 -7.57 3.08 -10.74
CA SER A 32 -7.13 1.68 -10.60
C SER A 32 -5.61 1.57 -10.48
N GLN A 33 -4.85 2.28 -11.33
CA GLN A 33 -3.39 2.29 -11.26
C GLN A 33 -2.88 2.86 -9.93
N ARG A 34 -3.51 3.91 -9.40
CA ARG A 34 -3.15 4.48 -8.08
C ARG A 34 -3.42 3.49 -6.96
N ALA A 35 -4.58 2.83 -6.96
CA ALA A 35 -4.92 1.81 -5.97
C ALA A 35 -3.92 0.64 -5.99
N GLN A 36 -3.50 0.20 -7.18
CA GLN A 36 -2.47 -0.83 -7.31
C GLN A 36 -1.12 -0.38 -6.76
N GLN A 37 -0.69 0.86 -7.03
CA GLN A 37 0.56 1.39 -6.48
C GLN A 37 0.51 1.52 -4.95
N GLU A 38 -0.62 1.95 -4.38
CA GLU A 38 -0.80 2.02 -2.94
C GLU A 38 -0.72 0.64 -2.29
N SER A 39 -1.39 -0.35 -2.88
CA SER A 39 -1.32 -1.75 -2.43
C SER A 39 0.11 -2.30 -2.44
N GLN A 40 0.88 -2.02 -3.51
CA GLN A 40 2.28 -2.45 -3.58
C GLN A 40 3.15 -1.77 -2.52
N ARG A 41 2.92 -0.48 -2.25
CA ARG A 41 3.64 0.24 -1.18
C ARG A 41 3.34 -0.35 0.20
N ALA A 42 2.07 -0.63 0.48
CA ALA A 42 1.65 -1.26 1.74
C ALA A 42 2.28 -2.65 1.91
N GLU A 43 2.36 -3.45 0.84
CA GLU A 43 3.00 -4.77 0.88
C GLU A 43 4.51 -4.66 1.16
N LEU A 44 5.20 -3.71 0.53
CA LEU A 44 6.63 -3.46 0.78
C LEU A 44 6.88 -3.00 2.22
N GLU A 45 6.03 -2.14 2.76
CA GLU A 45 6.10 -1.69 4.15
C GLU A 45 5.88 -2.85 5.13
N ALA A 46 4.88 -3.70 4.87
CA ALA A 46 4.63 -4.90 5.66
C ALA A 46 5.82 -5.87 5.63
N GLN A 47 6.42 -6.10 4.46
CA GLN A 47 7.63 -6.93 4.34
C GLN A 47 8.81 -6.35 5.13
N ARG A 48 9.03 -5.03 5.07
CA ARG A 48 10.09 -4.37 5.85
C ARG A 48 9.87 -4.52 7.36
N ALA A 49 8.64 -4.31 7.82
CA ALA A 49 8.28 -4.48 9.22
C ALA A 49 8.49 -5.93 9.69
N GLN A 50 8.12 -6.92 8.87
CA GLN A 50 8.37 -8.33 9.17
C GLN A 50 9.86 -8.66 9.23
N GLN A 51 10.67 -8.13 8.31
CA GLN A 51 12.12 -8.32 8.33
C GLN A 51 12.76 -7.69 9.56
N GLU A 52 12.34 -6.48 9.95
CA GLU A 52 12.82 -5.82 11.16
C GLU A 52 12.45 -6.62 12.41
N ALA A 53 11.20 -7.08 12.51
CA ALA A 53 10.75 -7.92 13.62
C ALA A 53 11.57 -9.23 13.71
N LYS A 54 11.84 -9.86 12.57
CA LYS A 54 12.70 -11.05 12.51
C LYS A 54 14.12 -10.75 12.95
N ALA A 55 14.72 -9.66 12.46
CA ALA A 55 16.07 -9.25 12.83
C ALA A 55 16.20 -8.96 14.34
N ARG A 56 15.18 -8.32 14.94
CA ARG A 56 15.11 -8.13 16.40
C ARG A 56 15.07 -9.47 17.13
N ARG A 57 14.21 -10.40 16.71
CA ARG A 57 14.13 -11.75 17.31
C ARG A 57 15.44 -12.52 17.20
N ASP A 58 16.08 -12.48 16.02
CA ASP A 58 17.37 -13.17 15.80
C ASP A 58 18.52 -12.56 16.63
N ALA A 59 18.40 -11.29 17.05
CA ALA A 59 19.38 -10.62 17.91
C ALA A 59 19.24 -11.01 19.39
N ILE A 60 18.05 -11.42 19.85
CA ILE A 60 17.77 -11.80 21.24
C ILE A 60 18.77 -12.82 21.79
N PRO A 61 18.94 -14.03 21.21
CA PRO A 61 19.86 -15.03 21.75
C PRO A 61 21.32 -14.56 21.72
N ARG A 62 21.69 -13.70 20.77
CA ARG A 62 23.04 -13.13 20.69
C ARG A 62 23.32 -12.18 21.84
N LEU A 63 22.36 -11.30 22.16
CA LEU A 63 22.50 -10.35 23.27
C LEU A 63 22.51 -11.06 24.63
N LEU A 64 21.67 -12.08 24.81
CA LEU A 64 21.71 -12.92 26.01
C LEU A 64 23.04 -13.69 26.14
N GLY A 65 23.57 -14.22 25.04
CA GLY A 65 24.89 -14.86 25.00
C GLY A 65 26.06 -13.93 25.34
N LEU A 66 25.89 -12.61 25.15
CA LEU A 66 26.83 -11.58 25.57
C LEU A 66 26.69 -11.19 27.05
N GLY A 67 25.76 -11.80 27.78
CA GLY A 67 25.56 -11.58 29.21
C GLY A 67 24.59 -10.44 29.57
N LEU A 68 23.83 -9.91 28.61
CA LEU A 68 22.76 -8.95 28.91
C LEU A 68 21.58 -9.67 29.59
N SER A 69 20.91 -9.00 30.52
CA SER A 69 19.67 -9.50 31.12
C SER A 69 18.49 -9.38 30.16
N VAL A 70 17.43 -10.16 30.39
CA VAL A 70 16.18 -10.11 29.60
C VAL A 70 15.60 -8.69 29.58
N GLU A 71 15.66 -7.97 30.70
CA GLU A 71 15.19 -6.58 30.82
C GLU A 71 16.02 -5.63 29.95
N GLN A 72 17.34 -5.80 29.91
CA GLN A 72 18.22 -5.00 29.07
C GLN A 72 18.01 -5.27 27.58
N VAL A 73 17.77 -6.53 27.20
CA VAL A 73 17.45 -6.92 25.82
C VAL A 73 16.10 -6.35 25.38
N ALA A 74 15.09 -6.45 26.23
CA ALA A 74 13.77 -5.87 26.02
C ALA A 74 13.88 -4.35 25.76
N GLN A 75 14.63 -3.65 26.60
CA GLN A 75 14.89 -2.21 26.42
C GLN A 75 15.67 -1.90 25.14
N ALA A 76 16.72 -2.67 24.81
CA ALA A 76 17.57 -2.43 23.65
C ALA A 76 16.86 -2.66 22.31
N LEU A 77 15.93 -3.63 22.26
CA LEU A 77 15.18 -3.99 21.06
C LEU A 77 13.81 -3.32 20.99
N ASN A 78 13.46 -2.50 21.99
CA ASN A 78 12.13 -1.91 22.17
C ASN A 78 11.03 -2.98 22.13
N LEU A 79 11.24 -4.07 22.87
CA LEU A 79 10.35 -5.20 23.05
C LEU A 79 9.90 -5.27 24.52
N SER A 80 8.81 -5.98 24.76
CA SER A 80 8.36 -6.33 26.11
C SER A 80 9.18 -7.52 26.65
N VAL A 81 9.34 -7.60 27.97
CA VAL A 81 10.03 -8.73 28.62
C VAL A 81 9.37 -10.08 28.25
N GLU A 82 8.04 -10.11 28.13
CA GLU A 82 7.28 -11.28 27.67
C GLU A 82 7.63 -11.68 26.23
N GLU A 83 7.78 -10.72 25.31
CA GLU A 83 8.14 -11.00 23.91
C GLU A 83 9.56 -11.55 23.81
N VAL A 84 10.47 -11.07 24.65
CA VAL A 84 11.83 -11.61 24.74
C VAL A 84 11.78 -13.05 25.27
N ASN A 85 11.01 -13.32 26.34
CA ASN A 85 10.84 -14.67 26.90
C ASN A 85 10.16 -15.68 25.96
N GLN A 86 9.29 -15.23 25.04
CA GLN A 86 8.65 -16.09 24.04
C GLN A 86 9.56 -16.43 22.86
N SER A 87 10.74 -15.79 22.76
CA SER A 87 11.64 -15.93 21.62
C SER A 87 12.74 -16.98 21.80
N TYR A 88 12.72 -17.76 22.89
CA TYR A 88 13.64 -18.88 23.16
C TYR A 88 12.95 -20.02 23.92
#